data_AF-A0A1Q2M4U1-F1
#
_entry.id   AF-A0A1Q2M4U1-F1
#
_cell.length_a   1.000
_cell.length_b   1.000
_cell.length_c   1.000
_cell.angle_alpha   90.00
_cell.angle_beta   90.00
_cell.angle_gamma   90.00
#
_symmetry.space_group_name_H-M   'P 1'
#
loop_
_entity.id
_entity.type
_entity.pdbx_description
1 polymer ?
#
loop_
_entity_poly.entity_id
_entity_poly.type
_entity_poly.pdbx_seq_one_letter_code
_entity_poly.pdbx_strand_id
1 'polypeptide(L)'
;MGRTNRFRRSALLALIFSIPLGSLTATAQEESEQVLRDQALKLLGKHVFFDSDLSNPKGNQSCASCHEPFAGGTSGFSDVNENSVVVPGATAPNIGNRKPPTNTYASFTPPWQPAVPGSPCNLFAGIPFCGGNFWDGRSQGNDTPVGNTAPAPHLGDEVFYDIENAAIMAFGQYKGPTSDQALNPMPNPAEQNIARIDVCERVKNSIYAPLYKLAWGTDLDCSATLAYNDNTHYDIAFKRLMLSVGAYQHSEDINAFSSKRDMALRAELACDGSSYPDHYDAEFCALLSGSNKEAGQFPLLLLTEEENLGHDIFYQSPFGPPGPVAAGACALCHSGPGEDGSEPLQLYSDHSYHNIGVPHNPHIPNAPDPGLSNHLLDALPGPVRTPTLRNTSKGAQPGVFTKAYTHNGWFKSLETLVHFYNTRDVKVRCEALIPETIPEGTELTEAVALANDCWPSPEFPDTAVGGPLLGNLGLTSDEEAALVAYIHTLNDAHSAEPPVLLDESNIRARRIFTIFQMRKWEQDVCVIGEATASTQAARYSRRPCLPLSQLIELLEEDDWLMQ
;
A
#
# COMPACT_ATOMS: atom_id res chain seq x y z
N MET A 1 24.09 89.56 -25.88
CA MET A 1 24.99 88.50 -25.37
C MET A 1 24.13 87.32 -24.94
N GLY A 2 24.40 86.10 -25.43
CA GLY A 2 23.83 84.85 -24.87
C GLY A 2 23.08 83.95 -25.86
N ARG A 3 23.73 82.85 -26.24
CA ARG A 3 23.39 81.82 -27.25
C ARG A 3 22.12 80.98 -27.00
N THR A 4 21.61 80.45 -28.12
CA THR A 4 20.82 79.22 -28.30
C THR A 4 21.41 77.99 -27.58
N ASN A 5 20.57 77.17 -26.93
CA ASN A 5 20.92 75.84 -26.42
C ASN A 5 20.33 74.74 -27.33
N ARG A 6 21.20 74.02 -28.04
CA ARG A 6 20.91 72.71 -28.66
C ARG A 6 21.44 71.63 -27.72
N PHE A 7 20.59 70.76 -27.18
CA PHE A 7 21.03 69.52 -26.55
C PHE A 7 21.01 68.37 -27.56
N ARG A 8 22.14 67.66 -27.61
CA ARG A 8 22.48 66.54 -28.49
C ARG A 8 21.79 65.26 -28.01
N ARG A 9 21.37 64.43 -28.98
CA ARG A 9 20.95 63.04 -28.81
C ARG A 9 22.17 62.18 -28.42
N SER A 10 22.06 61.42 -27.35
CA SER A 10 23.02 60.36 -26.99
C SER A 10 22.54 59.03 -27.57
N ALA A 11 23.45 58.32 -28.23
CA ALA A 11 23.25 56.96 -28.72
C ALA A 11 23.35 55.96 -27.55
N LEU A 12 22.34 55.10 -27.36
CA LEU A 12 22.47 53.88 -26.56
C LEU A 12 22.86 52.72 -27.50
N LEU A 13 23.99 52.09 -27.21
CA LEU A 13 24.32 50.76 -27.72
C LEU A 13 23.34 49.73 -27.13
N ALA A 14 22.69 48.93 -27.97
CA ALA A 14 21.99 47.73 -27.56
C ALA A 14 23.02 46.62 -27.32
N LEU A 15 23.21 46.24 -26.06
CA LEU A 15 23.86 44.98 -25.68
C LEU A 15 22.87 43.84 -25.91
N ILE A 16 23.10 43.06 -26.96
CA ILE A 16 22.41 41.79 -27.19
C ILE A 16 22.99 40.80 -26.18
N PHE A 17 22.26 40.54 -25.09
CA PHE A 17 22.51 39.38 -24.25
C PHE A 17 21.99 38.14 -24.99
N SER A 18 22.91 37.38 -25.57
CA SER A 18 22.63 36.03 -26.03
C SER A 18 22.40 35.14 -24.82
N ILE A 19 21.13 34.91 -24.45
CA ILE A 19 20.76 33.86 -23.49
C ILE A 19 21.00 32.52 -24.20
N PRO A 20 21.75 31.56 -23.61
CA PRO A 20 21.92 30.25 -24.22
C PRO A 20 20.60 29.50 -24.16
N LEU A 21 19.93 29.31 -25.31
CA LEU A 21 18.74 28.46 -25.45
C LEU A 21 19.01 26.96 -25.21
N GLY A 22 20.24 26.55 -24.89
CA GLY A 22 20.64 25.14 -24.79
C GLY A 22 20.48 24.48 -23.42
N SER A 23 20.20 25.24 -22.35
CA SER A 23 20.15 24.69 -20.99
C SER A 23 18.76 24.24 -20.53
N LEU A 24 17.68 24.82 -21.08
CA LEU A 24 16.30 24.49 -20.73
C LEU A 24 15.80 23.17 -21.36
N THR A 25 16.45 22.67 -22.41
CA THR A 25 16.01 21.46 -23.14
C THR A 25 16.57 20.17 -22.57
N ALA A 26 17.75 20.21 -21.94
CA ALA A 26 18.39 19.02 -21.37
C ALA A 26 17.66 18.55 -20.10
N THR A 27 17.30 19.49 -19.22
CA THR A 27 16.60 19.18 -17.96
C THR A 27 15.20 18.61 -18.21
N ALA A 28 14.45 19.20 -19.15
CA ALA A 28 13.12 18.72 -19.52
C ALA A 28 13.17 17.32 -20.18
N GLN A 29 14.25 17.01 -20.89
CA GLN A 29 14.44 15.69 -21.49
C GLN A 29 14.80 14.64 -20.44
N GLU A 30 15.68 14.96 -19.50
CA GLU A 30 16.03 14.09 -18.36
C GLU A 30 14.81 13.79 -17.48
N GLU A 31 14.00 14.81 -17.17
CA GLU A 31 12.75 14.67 -16.43
C GLU A 31 11.75 13.76 -17.17
N SER A 32 11.61 13.92 -18.49
CA SER A 32 10.74 13.06 -19.30
C SER A 32 11.20 11.60 -19.36
N GLU A 33 12.51 11.34 -19.34
CA GLU A 33 13.06 9.97 -19.30
C GLU A 33 12.81 9.34 -17.93
N GLN A 34 13.01 10.09 -16.84
CA GLN A 34 12.76 9.61 -15.49
C GLN A 34 11.30 9.21 -15.29
N VAL A 35 10.35 10.07 -15.68
CA VAL A 35 8.90 9.77 -15.59
C VAL A 35 8.54 8.51 -16.38
N LEU A 36 9.00 8.40 -17.63
CA LEU A 36 8.71 7.23 -18.48
C LEU A 36 9.25 5.93 -17.87
N ARG A 37 10.50 5.94 -17.37
CA ARG A 37 11.13 4.76 -16.78
C ARG A 37 10.45 4.35 -15.48
N ASP A 38 10.07 5.32 -14.66
CA ASP A 38 9.35 5.11 -13.41
C ASP A 38 7.99 4.44 -13.65
N GLN A 39 7.22 4.94 -14.61
CA GLN A 39 5.95 4.33 -15.01
C GLN A 39 6.13 2.94 -15.60
N ALA A 40 7.17 2.72 -16.43
CA ALA A 40 7.49 1.39 -16.92
C ALA A 40 7.83 0.42 -15.79
N LEU A 41 8.54 0.88 -14.75
CA LEU A 41 8.85 0.08 -13.56
C LEU A 41 7.57 -0.29 -12.80
N LYS A 42 6.69 0.68 -12.55
CA LYS A 42 5.42 0.43 -11.85
C LYS A 42 4.49 -0.48 -12.65
N LEU A 43 4.39 -0.30 -13.97
CA LEU A 43 3.57 -1.14 -14.82
C LEU A 43 4.14 -2.56 -14.92
N LEU A 44 5.46 -2.72 -14.98
CA LEU A 44 6.13 -4.02 -14.84
C LEU A 44 5.74 -4.68 -13.50
N GLY A 45 5.81 -3.92 -12.41
CA GLY A 45 5.37 -4.37 -11.08
C GLY A 45 3.92 -4.82 -11.04
N LYS A 46 3.01 -4.07 -11.67
CA LYS A 46 1.59 -4.42 -11.79
C LYS A 46 1.41 -5.74 -12.53
N HIS A 47 2.09 -5.93 -13.67
CA HIS A 47 2.05 -7.21 -14.39
C HIS A 47 2.57 -8.36 -13.52
N VAL A 48 3.72 -8.20 -12.85
CA VAL A 48 4.27 -9.23 -11.95
C VAL A 48 3.33 -9.53 -10.79
N PHE A 49 2.66 -8.53 -10.22
CA PHE A 49 1.74 -8.67 -9.09
C PHE A 49 0.50 -9.52 -9.43
N PHE A 50 -0.05 -9.33 -10.64
CA PHE A 50 -1.25 -10.05 -11.09
C PHE A 50 -0.95 -11.35 -11.85
N ASP A 51 0.30 -11.63 -12.23
CA ASP A 51 0.64 -12.80 -13.05
C ASP A 51 0.58 -14.12 -12.27
N SER A 52 -0.49 -14.89 -12.49
CA SER A 52 -0.67 -16.24 -11.93
C SER A 52 0.32 -17.27 -12.48
N ASP A 53 0.96 -16.97 -13.62
CA ASP A 53 2.04 -17.82 -14.14
C ASP A 53 3.27 -17.77 -13.23
N LEU A 54 3.37 -16.87 -12.25
CA LEU A 54 4.49 -16.79 -11.32
C LEU A 54 4.29 -17.63 -10.05
N SER A 55 3.75 -18.84 -10.20
CA SER A 55 3.65 -19.85 -9.13
C SER A 55 4.10 -21.23 -9.58
N ASN A 56 4.29 -22.17 -8.65
CA ASN A 56 4.47 -23.58 -8.96
C ASN A 56 3.45 -24.43 -8.19
N PRO A 57 2.56 -25.18 -8.86
CA PRO A 57 2.36 -25.24 -10.31
C PRO A 57 2.03 -23.89 -10.95
N LYS A 58 2.39 -23.77 -12.23
CA LYS A 58 2.15 -22.58 -13.06
C LYS A 58 0.64 -22.30 -13.16
N GLY A 59 0.22 -21.06 -12.97
CA GLY A 59 -1.17 -20.62 -13.15
C GLY A 59 -2.05 -20.72 -11.89
N ASN A 60 -1.48 -21.15 -10.76
CA ASN A 60 -2.26 -21.43 -9.55
C ASN A 60 -2.40 -20.22 -8.62
N GLN A 61 -1.42 -19.29 -8.60
CA GLN A 61 -1.41 -18.20 -7.63
C GLN A 61 -0.60 -17.00 -8.13
N SER A 62 -1.13 -15.79 -7.92
CA SER A 62 -0.39 -14.53 -8.04
C SER A 62 -0.35 -13.81 -6.69
N CYS A 63 0.26 -12.63 -6.61
CA CYS A 63 0.16 -11.80 -5.40
C CYS A 63 -1.31 -11.40 -5.15
N ALA A 64 -2.03 -11.05 -6.22
CA ALA A 64 -3.45 -10.66 -6.15
C ALA A 64 -4.36 -11.77 -5.61
N SER A 65 -4.02 -13.05 -5.81
CA SER A 65 -4.79 -14.17 -5.24
C SER A 65 -4.90 -14.13 -3.70
N CYS A 66 -3.92 -13.55 -3.01
CA CYS A 66 -3.94 -13.37 -1.56
C CYS A 66 -4.30 -11.94 -1.13
N HIS A 67 -4.22 -10.99 -2.07
CA HIS A 67 -4.31 -9.55 -1.85
C HIS A 67 -5.29 -8.94 -2.86
N GLU A 68 -6.57 -9.31 -2.73
CA GLU A 68 -7.62 -8.92 -3.68
C GLU A 68 -8.00 -7.44 -3.53
N PRO A 69 -7.95 -6.63 -4.61
CA PRO A 69 -8.24 -5.19 -4.55
C PRO A 69 -9.65 -4.86 -4.04
N PHE A 70 -10.66 -5.65 -4.40
CA PHE A 70 -12.04 -5.45 -3.94
C PHE A 70 -12.19 -5.72 -2.42
N ALA A 71 -11.28 -6.48 -1.83
CA ALA A 71 -11.24 -6.82 -0.40
C ALA A 71 -10.26 -5.93 0.38
N GLY A 72 -9.82 -4.80 -0.20
CA GLY A 72 -8.88 -3.89 0.44
C GLY A 72 -7.48 -4.49 0.59
N GLY A 73 -7.03 -5.28 -0.39
CA GLY A 73 -5.69 -5.85 -0.39
C GLY A 73 -5.51 -7.06 0.54
N THR A 74 -6.59 -7.75 0.87
CA THR A 74 -6.59 -8.96 1.71
C THR A 74 -7.31 -10.11 0.99
N SER A 75 -7.44 -11.27 1.62
CA SER A 75 -8.12 -12.44 1.04
C SER A 75 -9.55 -12.12 0.58
N GLY A 76 -9.83 -12.36 -0.70
CA GLY A 76 -11.15 -12.27 -1.31
C GLY A 76 -12.01 -13.53 -1.18
N PHE A 77 -11.58 -14.53 -0.40
CA PHE A 77 -12.27 -15.81 -0.26
C PHE A 77 -13.01 -15.89 1.09
N SER A 78 -14.35 -15.85 1.07
CA SER A 78 -15.15 -15.91 2.29
C SER A 78 -15.01 -17.24 3.04
N ASP A 79 -14.91 -18.35 2.33
CA ASP A 79 -14.67 -19.68 2.92
C ASP A 79 -13.34 -19.75 3.67
N VAL A 80 -12.28 -19.14 3.12
CA VAL A 80 -11.00 -18.97 3.82
C VAL A 80 -11.18 -18.05 5.03
N ASN A 81 -11.83 -16.89 4.85
CA ASN A 81 -12.01 -15.90 5.90
C ASN A 81 -12.87 -16.42 7.06
N GLU A 82 -13.83 -17.30 6.82
CA GLU A 82 -14.66 -17.91 7.86
C GLU A 82 -13.92 -19.00 8.63
N ASN A 83 -13.00 -19.72 7.97
CA ASN A 83 -12.33 -20.89 8.52
C ASN A 83 -10.84 -20.60 8.82
N SER A 84 -9.93 -21.14 7.99
CA SER A 84 -8.49 -21.15 8.27
C SER A 84 -7.85 -19.79 8.32
N VAL A 85 -8.46 -18.78 7.67
CA VAL A 85 -7.98 -17.40 7.41
C VAL A 85 -6.61 -17.27 6.74
N VAL A 86 -5.85 -18.35 6.70
CA VAL A 86 -4.65 -18.51 5.92
C VAL A 86 -5.06 -18.94 4.52
N VAL A 87 -4.63 -18.17 3.51
CA VAL A 87 -4.84 -18.49 2.10
C VAL A 87 -3.94 -19.68 1.73
N PRO A 88 -4.49 -20.75 1.13
CA PRO A 88 -3.68 -21.88 0.67
C PRO A 88 -2.60 -21.45 -0.33
N GLY A 89 -1.42 -22.08 -0.26
CA GLY A 89 -0.37 -21.87 -1.24
C GLY A 89 -0.68 -22.50 -2.60
N ALA A 90 0.14 -22.21 -3.60
CA ALA A 90 0.02 -22.74 -4.96
C ALA A 90 0.03 -24.28 -5.04
N THR A 91 0.68 -24.95 -4.08
CA THR A 91 0.73 -26.42 -3.98
C THR A 91 0.04 -26.90 -2.71
N ALA A 92 -1.08 -27.61 -2.84
CA ALA A 92 -1.73 -28.27 -1.71
C ALA A 92 -0.85 -29.40 -1.12
N PRO A 93 -0.89 -29.66 0.20
CA PRO A 93 -1.66 -28.96 1.24
C PRO A 93 -0.88 -27.82 1.91
N ASN A 94 0.14 -27.24 1.26
CA ASN A 94 1.00 -26.26 1.90
C ASN A 94 0.20 -24.98 2.22
N ILE A 95 0.31 -24.54 3.47
CA ILE A 95 -0.41 -23.39 4.01
C ILE A 95 0.51 -22.68 5.00
N GLY A 96 0.45 -21.35 5.02
CA GLY A 96 1.12 -20.54 6.03
C GLY A 96 0.50 -20.70 7.42
N ASN A 97 0.87 -19.81 8.33
CA ASN A 97 0.33 -19.75 9.69
C ASN A 97 -0.27 -18.38 10.05
N ARG A 98 -0.45 -17.49 9.07
CA ARG A 98 -0.92 -16.12 9.27
C ARG A 98 -1.92 -15.73 8.20
N LYS A 99 -2.91 -14.92 8.58
CA LYS A 99 -3.74 -14.21 7.61
C LYS A 99 -2.86 -13.20 6.86
N PRO A 100 -2.93 -13.11 5.52
CA PRO A 100 -2.23 -12.05 4.79
C PRO A 100 -2.63 -10.65 5.32
N PRO A 101 -1.65 -9.78 5.65
CA PRO A 101 -1.92 -8.38 5.94
C PRO A 101 -2.41 -7.66 4.68
N THR A 102 -2.97 -6.46 4.80
CA THR A 102 -3.28 -5.65 3.62
C THR A 102 -1.99 -5.22 2.91
N ASN A 103 -2.01 -5.19 1.57
CA ASN A 103 -0.97 -4.56 0.77
C ASN A 103 -1.27 -3.09 0.41
N THR A 104 -2.53 -2.65 0.52
CA THR A 104 -2.90 -1.23 0.30
C THR A 104 -2.28 -0.38 1.39
N TYR A 105 -1.67 0.75 1.02
CA TYR A 105 -0.96 1.66 1.93
C TYR A 105 0.24 1.07 2.67
N ALA A 106 0.66 -0.16 2.36
CA ALA A 106 1.82 -0.79 3.00
C ALA A 106 3.13 -0.07 2.65
N SER A 107 3.21 0.54 1.47
CA SER A 107 4.31 1.39 0.97
C SER A 107 4.67 2.55 1.89
N PHE A 108 3.71 3.10 2.63
CA PHE A 108 3.97 4.18 3.58
C PHE A 108 4.57 3.73 4.91
N THR A 109 4.67 2.42 5.13
CA THR A 109 5.26 1.92 6.36
C THR A 109 6.74 2.32 6.39
N PRO A 110 7.20 3.06 7.41
CA PRO A 110 8.59 3.48 7.47
C PRO A 110 9.49 2.26 7.67
N PRO A 111 10.79 2.37 7.32
CA PRO A 111 11.78 1.36 7.67
C PRO A 111 11.75 1.04 9.17
N TRP A 112 12.07 -0.21 9.49
CA TRP A 112 12.21 -0.68 10.86
C TRP A 112 13.25 0.17 11.59
N GLN A 113 12.84 0.80 12.69
CA GLN A 113 13.69 1.78 13.36
C GLN A 113 13.39 1.88 14.86
N PRO A 114 14.33 2.39 15.67
CA PRO A 114 14.07 2.66 17.07
C PRO A 114 12.94 3.68 17.24
N ALA A 115 12.01 3.39 18.14
CA ALA A 115 10.99 4.34 18.57
C ALA A 115 11.66 5.36 19.50
N VAL A 116 11.95 6.55 18.97
CA VAL A 116 12.56 7.68 19.70
C VAL A 116 11.73 8.95 19.50
N PRO A 117 11.81 9.96 20.39
CA PRO A 117 11.12 11.23 20.17
C PRO A 117 11.47 11.84 18.81
N GLY A 118 10.46 12.17 18.01
CA GLY A 118 10.62 12.69 16.65
C GLY A 118 10.71 11.63 15.55
N SER A 119 10.71 10.33 15.89
CA SER A 119 10.44 9.27 14.92
C SER A 119 8.96 9.29 14.49
N PRO A 120 8.59 8.70 13.33
CA PRO A 120 7.19 8.58 12.89
C PRO A 120 6.35 7.62 13.77
N CYS A 121 6.86 7.25 14.94
CA CYS A 121 6.34 6.17 15.76
C CYS A 121 5.87 6.70 17.10
N ASN A 122 4.69 6.25 17.53
CA ASN A 122 4.19 6.59 18.86
C ASN A 122 4.87 5.74 19.94
N LEU A 123 5.39 6.40 20.98
CA LEU A 123 6.07 5.75 22.13
C LEU A 123 5.11 5.09 23.12
N PHE A 124 3.82 5.08 22.81
CA PHE A 124 2.75 4.81 23.76
C PHE A 124 2.75 3.38 24.37
N ALA A 125 3.40 2.42 23.72
CA ALA A 125 3.42 1.01 24.16
C ALA A 125 4.72 0.53 24.81
N GLY A 126 5.74 1.39 24.95
CA GLY A 126 7.04 0.98 25.51
C GLY A 126 7.80 -0.05 24.66
N ILE A 127 7.32 -0.36 23.45
CA ILE A 127 8.03 -1.18 22.47
C ILE A 127 9.10 -0.31 21.81
N PRO A 128 10.39 -0.73 21.82
CA PRO A 128 11.49 0.15 21.43
C PRO A 128 11.67 0.31 19.92
N PHE A 129 10.79 -0.30 19.11
CA PHE A 129 10.87 -0.29 17.65
C PHE A 129 9.49 -0.21 17.01
N CYS A 130 9.48 0.23 15.75
CA CYS A 130 8.32 0.43 14.92
C CYS A 130 8.72 0.29 13.44
N GLY A 131 7.73 0.35 12.54
CA GLY A 131 7.93 0.23 11.10
C GLY A 131 8.16 -1.23 10.69
N GLY A 132 8.64 -1.40 9.45
CA GLY A 132 8.79 -2.72 8.83
C GLY A 132 7.46 -3.35 8.41
N ASN A 133 7.51 -4.19 7.38
CA ASN A 133 6.34 -4.89 6.83
C ASN A 133 6.21 -6.31 7.38
N PHE A 134 5.06 -6.93 7.09
CA PHE A 134 4.46 -8.06 7.79
C PHE A 134 3.85 -7.69 9.15
N TRP A 135 3.15 -8.64 9.78
CA TRP A 135 2.57 -8.49 11.12
C TRP A 135 3.64 -8.36 12.23
N ASP A 136 4.85 -8.86 12.00
CA ASP A 136 5.96 -8.87 12.96
C ASP A 136 7.12 -7.90 12.59
N GLY A 137 7.00 -7.17 11.48
CA GLY A 137 8.00 -6.18 11.07
C GLY A 137 9.27 -6.73 10.45
N ARG A 138 9.36 -8.03 10.19
CA ARG A 138 10.62 -8.66 9.79
C ARG A 138 11.19 -8.16 8.46
N SER A 139 10.37 -7.57 7.59
CA SER A 139 10.85 -6.85 6.41
C SER A 139 11.25 -5.44 6.81
N GLN A 140 12.52 -5.25 7.14
CA GLN A 140 13.01 -4.03 7.77
C GLN A 140 13.11 -2.83 6.82
N GLY A 141 13.40 -3.03 5.54
CA GLY A 141 13.65 -1.92 4.61
C GLY A 141 14.96 -1.19 4.86
N ASN A 142 15.90 -1.80 5.58
CA ASN A 142 17.23 -1.25 5.85
C ASN A 142 18.30 -2.08 5.15
N ASP A 143 19.33 -1.44 4.60
CA ASP A 143 20.48 -2.13 3.99
C ASP A 143 21.27 -2.98 5.02
N THR A 144 21.14 -2.65 6.30
CA THR A 144 21.75 -3.41 7.41
C THR A 144 20.72 -3.65 8.52
N PRO A 145 20.69 -4.86 9.12
CA PRO A 145 19.77 -5.16 10.21
C PRO A 145 19.95 -4.22 11.40
N VAL A 146 18.84 -3.73 11.95
CA VAL A 146 18.82 -2.83 13.11
C VAL A 146 18.28 -3.56 14.34
N GLY A 147 19.06 -3.58 15.43
CA GLY A 147 18.70 -4.25 16.69
C GLY A 147 18.95 -5.76 16.67
N ASN A 148 18.69 -6.43 17.80
CA ASN A 148 18.82 -7.88 17.93
C ASN A 148 17.65 -8.60 17.25
N THR A 149 17.75 -8.78 15.94
CA THR A 149 16.63 -9.15 15.08
C THR A 149 16.92 -10.37 14.19
N ALA A 150 15.85 -11.02 13.74
CA ALA A 150 15.85 -12.03 12.68
C ALA A 150 15.09 -11.49 11.44
N PRO A 151 15.72 -10.61 10.63
CA PRO A 151 15.06 -9.97 9.49
C PRO A 151 14.81 -10.97 8.34
N ALA A 152 13.79 -10.66 7.54
CA ALA A 152 13.60 -11.25 6.23
C ALA A 152 14.70 -10.79 5.24
N PRO A 153 14.86 -11.45 4.08
CA PRO A 153 15.75 -10.98 3.02
C PRO A 153 15.45 -9.52 2.63
N HIS A 154 16.50 -8.74 2.38
CA HIS A 154 16.40 -7.34 1.97
C HIS A 154 16.86 -7.14 0.52
N LEU A 155 16.39 -6.06 -0.10
CA LEU A 155 16.90 -5.52 -1.37
C LEU A 155 18.01 -4.50 -1.07
N GLY A 156 19.23 -4.79 -1.49
CA GLY A 156 20.34 -3.83 -1.39
C GLY A 156 20.69 -3.18 -2.72
N ASP A 157 21.78 -2.42 -2.71
CA ASP A 157 22.29 -1.69 -3.89
C ASP A 157 22.76 -2.61 -5.02
N GLU A 158 22.83 -3.94 -4.80
CA GLU A 158 23.14 -4.90 -5.85
C GLU A 158 22.19 -4.82 -7.05
N VAL A 159 20.96 -4.33 -6.88
CA VAL A 159 20.03 -4.14 -8.02
C VAL A 159 20.48 -3.05 -8.98
N PHE A 160 21.47 -2.24 -8.62
CA PHE A 160 22.03 -1.15 -9.43
C PHE A 160 23.49 -1.39 -9.86
N TYR A 161 24.06 -2.58 -9.61
CA TYR A 161 25.50 -2.81 -9.74
C TYR A 161 26.11 -2.52 -11.13
N ASP A 162 25.32 -2.63 -12.21
CA ASP A 162 25.70 -2.37 -13.60
C ASP A 162 24.97 -1.16 -14.20
N ILE A 163 24.40 -0.29 -13.37
CA ILE A 163 23.60 0.87 -13.77
C ILE A 163 24.31 2.16 -13.39
N GLU A 164 24.51 3.05 -14.38
CA GLU A 164 25.01 4.41 -14.17
C GLU A 164 23.96 5.49 -14.53
N ASN A 165 22.85 5.11 -15.17
CA ASN A 165 21.82 6.04 -15.61
C ASN A 165 21.06 6.61 -14.40
N ALA A 166 21.10 7.93 -14.23
CA ALA A 166 20.51 8.62 -13.07
C ALA A 166 19.00 8.40 -12.90
N ALA A 167 18.23 8.34 -14.00
CA ALA A 167 16.80 8.06 -13.96
C ALA A 167 16.50 6.66 -13.41
N ILE A 168 17.35 5.68 -13.70
CA ILE A 168 17.22 4.31 -13.14
C ILE A 168 17.70 4.26 -11.69
N MET A 169 18.78 4.98 -11.36
CA MET A 169 19.25 5.09 -9.97
C MET A 169 18.19 5.71 -9.05
N ALA A 170 17.31 6.56 -9.58
CA ALA A 170 16.19 7.14 -8.84
C ALA A 170 15.19 6.08 -8.35
N PHE A 171 15.15 4.88 -8.94
CA PHE A 171 14.33 3.75 -8.43
C PHE A 171 14.72 3.34 -7.00
N GLY A 172 15.88 3.78 -6.50
CA GLY A 172 16.27 3.65 -5.10
C GLY A 172 15.23 4.19 -4.12
N GLN A 173 14.37 5.13 -4.55
CA GLN A 173 13.24 5.62 -3.75
C GLN A 173 12.22 4.54 -3.36
N TYR A 174 12.15 3.44 -4.11
CA TYR A 174 11.28 2.31 -3.81
C TYR A 174 11.95 1.23 -2.97
N LYS A 175 13.22 1.37 -2.59
CA LYS A 175 13.80 0.47 -1.57
C LYS A 175 13.11 0.73 -0.23
N GLY A 176 12.77 -0.34 0.47
CA GLY A 176 12.10 -0.23 1.76
C GLY A 176 11.35 -1.50 2.14
N PRO A 177 10.58 -1.45 3.24
CA PRO A 177 9.90 -2.62 3.80
C PRO A 177 9.00 -3.37 2.80
N THR A 178 8.33 -2.64 1.90
CA THR A 178 7.43 -3.21 0.89
C THR A 178 8.16 -4.01 -0.17
N SER A 179 9.29 -3.50 -0.63
CA SER A 179 10.09 -4.18 -1.66
C SER A 179 10.87 -5.36 -1.06
N ASP A 180 11.32 -5.26 0.19
CA ASP A 180 11.86 -6.39 0.96
C ASP A 180 10.82 -7.50 1.14
N GLN A 181 9.58 -7.13 1.48
CA GLN A 181 8.47 -8.07 1.65
C GLN A 181 8.25 -8.87 0.37
N ALA A 182 8.29 -8.22 -0.81
CA ALA A 182 8.05 -8.86 -2.11
C ALA A 182 9.04 -10.00 -2.43
N LEU A 183 10.23 -10.05 -1.83
CA LEU A 183 11.21 -11.12 -2.03
C LEU A 183 10.77 -12.50 -1.50
N ASN A 184 9.74 -12.55 -0.64
CA ASN A 184 9.41 -13.72 0.17
C ASN A 184 8.37 -14.67 -0.46
N PRO A 185 7.23 -14.19 -1.02
CA PRO A 185 6.13 -15.08 -1.39
C PRO A 185 6.44 -16.05 -2.52
N MET A 186 7.17 -15.59 -3.54
CA MET A 186 7.55 -16.40 -4.69
C MET A 186 8.34 -17.66 -4.32
N PRO A 187 9.49 -17.57 -3.63
CA PRO A 187 10.26 -18.76 -3.26
C PRO A 187 9.68 -19.59 -2.11
N ASN A 188 8.64 -19.12 -1.41
CA ASN A 188 8.11 -19.81 -0.25
C ASN A 188 7.20 -21.00 -0.65
N PRO A 189 7.50 -22.25 -0.22
CA PRO A 189 6.69 -23.42 -0.54
C PRO A 189 5.26 -23.38 0.01
N ALA A 190 5.02 -22.58 1.05
CA ALA A 190 3.69 -22.37 1.64
C ALA A 190 2.85 -21.31 0.91
N GLU A 191 3.46 -20.61 -0.05
CA GLU A 191 2.84 -19.54 -0.85
C GLU A 191 2.99 -19.91 -2.33
N GLN A 192 3.68 -19.10 -3.16
CA GLN A 192 3.73 -19.30 -4.61
C GLN A 192 4.68 -20.42 -5.06
N ASN A 193 5.60 -20.89 -4.21
CA ASN A 193 6.44 -22.08 -4.42
C ASN A 193 7.29 -22.11 -5.72
N ILE A 194 7.67 -20.97 -6.27
CA ILE A 194 8.44 -20.85 -7.51
C ILE A 194 9.90 -20.44 -7.25
N ALA A 195 10.85 -21.11 -7.90
CA ALA A 195 12.27 -20.74 -7.80
C ALA A 195 12.54 -19.40 -8.50
N ARG A 196 13.49 -18.61 -7.97
CA ARG A 196 13.84 -17.28 -8.51
C ARG A 196 14.24 -17.32 -9.99
N ILE A 197 14.97 -18.35 -10.41
CA ILE A 197 15.34 -18.55 -11.81
C ILE A 197 14.12 -18.79 -12.70
N ASP A 198 13.11 -19.53 -12.21
CA ASP A 198 11.88 -19.78 -12.96
C ASP A 198 11.02 -18.52 -13.07
N VAL A 199 11.03 -17.66 -12.05
CA VAL A 199 10.41 -16.33 -12.14
C VAL A 199 11.07 -15.51 -13.25
N CYS A 200 12.40 -15.44 -13.24
CA CYS A 200 13.18 -14.75 -14.26
C CYS A 200 12.83 -15.23 -15.68
N GLU A 201 12.85 -16.55 -15.89
CA GLU A 201 12.56 -17.14 -17.20
C GLU A 201 11.10 -16.95 -17.62
N ARG A 202 10.13 -17.04 -16.69
CA ARG A 202 8.72 -16.82 -17.03
C ARG A 202 8.45 -15.37 -17.42
N VAL A 203 8.99 -14.40 -16.67
CA VAL A 203 8.87 -12.99 -17.04
C VAL A 203 9.56 -12.70 -18.36
N LYS A 204 10.75 -13.26 -18.60
CA LYS A 204 11.49 -13.11 -19.86
C LYS A 204 10.72 -13.61 -21.08
N ASN A 205 9.86 -14.62 -20.90
CA ASN A 205 9.01 -15.20 -21.94
C ASN A 205 7.56 -14.66 -21.93
N SER A 206 7.26 -13.65 -21.10
CA SER A 206 5.95 -13.03 -21.00
C SER A 206 5.75 -11.93 -22.05
N ILE A 207 4.49 -11.57 -22.31
CA ILE A 207 4.14 -10.46 -23.22
C ILE A 207 4.61 -9.09 -22.69
N TYR A 208 4.87 -8.97 -21.39
CA TYR A 208 5.25 -7.72 -20.72
C TYR A 208 6.75 -7.62 -20.46
N ALA A 209 7.57 -8.60 -20.90
CA ALA A 209 9.03 -8.56 -20.83
C ALA A 209 9.65 -7.24 -21.35
N PRO A 210 9.13 -6.59 -22.43
CA PRO A 210 9.67 -5.31 -22.89
C PRO A 210 9.65 -4.18 -21.85
N LEU A 211 8.74 -4.22 -20.86
CA LEU A 211 8.69 -3.23 -19.78
C LEU A 211 9.95 -3.27 -18.92
N TYR A 212 10.55 -4.46 -18.74
CA TYR A 212 11.82 -4.58 -18.02
C TYR A 212 12.93 -3.79 -18.71
N LYS A 213 13.06 -3.94 -20.04
CA LYS A 213 14.05 -3.20 -20.82
C LYS A 213 13.78 -1.70 -20.79
N LEU A 214 12.51 -1.31 -20.86
CA LEU A 214 12.11 0.10 -20.80
C LEU A 214 12.47 0.72 -19.44
N ALA A 215 12.17 0.05 -18.34
CA ALA A 215 12.52 0.50 -17.00
C ALA A 215 14.04 0.50 -16.76
N TRP A 216 14.70 -0.64 -16.97
CA TRP A 216 16.09 -0.88 -16.55
C TRP A 216 17.14 -0.59 -17.62
N GLY A 217 16.75 -0.25 -18.84
CA GLY A 217 17.68 0.06 -19.94
C GLY A 217 18.53 -1.13 -20.42
N THR A 218 18.28 -2.33 -19.89
CA THR A 218 19.00 -3.57 -20.20
C THR A 218 18.03 -4.74 -20.36
N ASP A 219 18.46 -5.77 -21.09
CA ASP A 219 17.66 -6.99 -21.26
C ASP A 219 17.69 -7.86 -20.00
N LEU A 220 16.68 -8.72 -19.87
CA LEU A 220 16.52 -9.62 -18.72
C LEU A 220 17.51 -10.80 -18.83
N ASP A 221 18.52 -10.82 -17.95
CA ASP A 221 19.54 -11.87 -17.86
C ASP A 221 19.19 -12.88 -16.76
N CYS A 222 18.89 -14.11 -17.18
CA CYS A 222 18.54 -15.23 -16.29
C CYS A 222 19.67 -16.25 -16.14
N SER A 223 20.91 -15.88 -16.51
CA SER A 223 22.05 -16.77 -16.37
C SER A 223 22.39 -17.05 -14.91
N ALA A 224 22.83 -18.28 -14.64
CA ALA A 224 23.32 -18.70 -13.32
C ALA A 224 24.78 -18.28 -13.06
N THR A 225 25.35 -17.40 -13.89
CA THR A 225 26.70 -16.88 -13.67
C THR A 225 26.66 -15.77 -12.61
N LEU A 226 27.71 -15.70 -11.80
CA LEU A 226 27.85 -14.66 -10.78
C LEU A 226 27.93 -13.27 -11.43
N ALA A 227 27.12 -12.34 -10.91
CA ALA A 227 27.02 -10.97 -11.38
C ALA A 227 27.69 -10.01 -10.38
N TYR A 228 27.24 -10.03 -9.13
CA TYR A 228 27.71 -9.12 -8.09
C TYR A 228 27.70 -9.80 -6.71
N ASN A 229 28.86 -9.82 -6.05
CA ASN A 229 29.12 -10.61 -4.84
C ASN A 229 28.66 -12.07 -5.05
N ASP A 230 27.78 -12.58 -4.19
CA ASP A 230 27.25 -13.94 -4.25
C ASP A 230 25.93 -14.04 -5.05
N ASN A 231 25.50 -12.96 -5.72
CA ASN A 231 24.28 -12.97 -6.53
C ASN A 231 24.59 -13.34 -7.98
N THR A 232 23.83 -14.27 -8.53
CA THR A 232 23.82 -14.56 -9.98
C THR A 232 23.04 -13.49 -10.75
N HIS A 233 23.13 -13.48 -12.09
CA HIS A 233 22.30 -12.58 -12.89
C HIS A 233 20.80 -12.79 -12.68
N TYR A 234 20.33 -14.05 -12.56
CA TYR A 234 18.90 -14.28 -12.27
C TYR A 234 18.52 -13.82 -10.87
N ASP A 235 19.43 -13.84 -9.88
CA ASP A 235 19.14 -13.31 -8.54
C ASP A 235 18.96 -11.78 -8.61
N ILE A 236 19.82 -11.08 -9.36
CA ILE A 236 19.68 -9.64 -9.58
C ILE A 236 18.38 -9.33 -10.35
N ALA A 237 18.09 -10.08 -11.41
CA ALA A 237 16.86 -9.90 -12.18
C ALA A 237 15.61 -10.13 -11.32
N PHE A 238 15.59 -11.18 -10.49
CA PHE A 238 14.51 -11.43 -9.53
C PHE A 238 14.35 -10.26 -8.56
N LYS A 239 15.44 -9.78 -7.97
CA LYS A 239 15.42 -8.62 -7.06
C LYS A 239 14.91 -7.34 -7.73
N ARG A 240 15.31 -7.08 -8.98
CA ARG A 240 14.78 -5.97 -9.80
C ARG A 240 13.29 -6.08 -10.08
N LEU A 241 12.80 -7.29 -10.34
CA LEU A 241 11.36 -7.54 -10.47
C LEU A 241 10.64 -7.29 -9.15
N MET A 242 11.20 -7.67 -8.01
CA MET A 242 10.57 -7.39 -6.71
C MET A 242 10.62 -5.90 -6.33
N LEU A 243 11.66 -5.16 -6.73
CA LEU A 243 11.67 -3.70 -6.66
C LEU A 243 10.53 -3.10 -7.50
N SER A 244 10.27 -3.65 -8.69
CA SER A 244 9.15 -3.19 -9.53
C SER A 244 7.79 -3.44 -8.89
N VAL A 245 7.59 -4.59 -8.24
CA VAL A 245 6.38 -4.88 -7.43
C VAL A 245 6.26 -3.91 -6.26
N GLY A 246 7.37 -3.58 -5.62
CA GLY A 246 7.45 -2.52 -4.61
C GLY A 246 7.02 -1.17 -5.16
N ALA A 247 7.56 -0.75 -6.31
CA ALA A 247 7.21 0.50 -6.98
C ALA A 247 5.71 0.56 -7.34
N TYR A 248 5.15 -0.52 -7.87
CA TYR A 248 3.72 -0.62 -8.13
C TYR A 248 2.89 -0.42 -6.85
N GLN A 249 3.31 -1.01 -5.74
CA GLN A 249 2.64 -0.81 -4.45
C GLN A 249 2.80 0.60 -3.88
N HIS A 250 3.67 1.45 -4.44
CA HIS A 250 3.71 2.88 -4.16
C HIS A 250 2.81 3.70 -5.11
N SER A 251 2.23 3.12 -6.16
CA SER A 251 1.38 3.88 -7.09
C SER A 251 0.03 4.29 -6.48
N GLU A 252 -0.62 5.27 -7.11
CA GLU A 252 -1.99 5.70 -6.76
C GLU A 252 -3.01 4.56 -6.92
N ASP A 253 -2.77 3.63 -7.84
CA ASP A 253 -3.61 2.46 -8.07
C ASP A 253 -3.78 1.60 -6.80
N ILE A 254 -2.73 1.54 -5.97
CA ILE A 254 -2.73 0.83 -4.67
C ILE A 254 -3.02 1.76 -3.48
N ASN A 255 -2.83 3.08 -3.66
CA ASN A 255 -2.89 4.08 -2.60
C ASN A 255 -3.73 5.31 -3.00
N ALA A 256 -4.99 5.10 -3.37
CA ALA A 256 -5.77 6.12 -4.08
C ALA A 256 -6.16 7.35 -3.23
N PHE A 257 -6.29 7.20 -1.91
CA PHE A 257 -6.84 8.24 -1.02
C PHE A 257 -8.15 8.82 -1.58
N SER A 258 -9.05 7.93 -1.98
CA SER A 258 -10.30 8.22 -2.67
C SER A 258 -11.50 7.86 -1.81
N SER A 259 -11.30 7.75 -0.50
CA SER A 259 -12.36 7.36 0.42
C SER A 259 -13.38 8.47 0.60
N LYS A 260 -14.58 8.14 1.12
CA LYS A 260 -15.62 9.15 1.40
C LYS A 260 -15.09 10.26 2.30
N ARG A 261 -14.27 9.91 3.31
CA ARG A 261 -13.60 10.89 4.18
C ARG A 261 -12.67 11.80 3.37
N ASP A 262 -11.84 11.23 2.50
CA ASP A 262 -10.88 12.03 1.71
C ASP A 262 -11.60 12.98 0.74
N MET A 263 -12.65 12.50 0.08
CA MET A 263 -13.49 13.31 -0.80
C MET A 263 -14.20 14.43 -0.04
N ALA A 264 -14.72 14.15 1.16
CA ALA A 264 -15.37 15.15 2.01
C ALA A 264 -14.38 16.25 2.45
N LEU A 265 -13.17 15.86 2.85
CA LEU A 265 -12.12 16.79 3.25
C LEU A 265 -11.67 17.67 2.08
N ARG A 266 -11.38 17.06 0.92
CA ARG A 266 -10.92 17.77 -0.29
C ARG A 266 -11.99 18.72 -0.83
N ALA A 267 -13.27 18.35 -0.76
CA ALA A 267 -14.38 19.22 -1.17
C ALA A 267 -14.44 20.52 -0.35
N GLU A 268 -14.17 20.45 0.95
CA GLU A 268 -14.11 21.65 1.79
C GLU A 268 -12.86 22.48 1.53
N LEU A 269 -11.69 21.84 1.43
CA LEU A 269 -10.44 22.52 1.15
C LEU A 269 -10.46 23.20 -0.23
N ALA A 270 -11.17 22.63 -1.21
CA ALA A 270 -11.30 23.21 -2.54
C ALA A 270 -11.98 24.58 -2.58
N CYS A 271 -12.73 24.94 -1.52
CA CYS A 271 -13.41 26.22 -1.44
C CYS A 271 -12.49 27.43 -1.26
N ASP A 272 -11.18 27.23 -1.04
CA ASP A 272 -10.19 28.31 -1.08
C ASP A 272 -9.91 28.81 -2.53
N GLY A 273 -10.33 28.06 -3.55
CA GLY A 273 -10.15 28.36 -4.97
C GLY A 273 -8.78 28.01 -5.55
N SER A 274 -7.92 27.31 -4.79
CA SER A 274 -6.58 26.89 -5.21
C SER A 274 -6.24 25.43 -4.88
N SER A 275 -6.68 24.93 -3.73
CA SER A 275 -6.47 23.55 -3.30
C SER A 275 -7.45 22.63 -4.05
N TYR A 276 -7.03 21.42 -4.40
CA TYR A 276 -7.90 20.37 -4.96
C TYR A 276 -8.95 20.85 -5.98
N PRO A 277 -8.54 21.51 -7.09
CA PRO A 277 -9.47 22.16 -8.02
C PRO A 277 -10.53 21.22 -8.61
N ASP A 278 -10.21 19.93 -8.77
CA ASP A 278 -11.14 18.92 -9.28
C ASP A 278 -12.27 18.57 -8.30
N HIS A 279 -12.15 18.99 -7.04
CA HIS A 279 -13.16 18.83 -6.00
C HIS A 279 -14.00 20.10 -5.76
N TYR A 280 -13.76 21.18 -6.53
CA TYR A 280 -14.49 22.43 -6.35
C TYR A 280 -15.95 22.32 -6.80
N ASP A 281 -16.88 22.65 -5.91
CA ASP A 281 -18.30 22.82 -6.23
C ASP A 281 -18.85 24.12 -5.63
N ALA A 282 -19.38 25.00 -6.49
CA ALA A 282 -19.80 26.34 -6.07
C ALA A 282 -21.02 26.33 -5.13
N GLU A 283 -21.92 25.35 -5.25
CA GLU A 283 -23.09 25.21 -4.38
C GLU A 283 -22.67 24.71 -2.99
N PHE A 284 -21.79 23.72 -2.96
CA PHE A 284 -21.17 23.22 -1.73
C PHE A 284 -20.36 24.30 -1.01
N CYS A 285 -19.56 25.10 -1.72
CA CYS A 285 -18.80 26.17 -1.09
C CYS A 285 -19.67 27.29 -0.52
N ALA A 286 -20.84 27.56 -1.13
CA ALA A 286 -21.83 28.45 -0.54
C ALA A 286 -22.45 27.86 0.75
N LEU A 287 -22.70 26.55 0.78
CA LEU A 287 -23.15 25.83 1.98
C LEU A 287 -22.11 25.89 3.10
N LEU A 288 -20.83 25.62 2.79
CA LEU A 288 -19.71 25.70 3.74
C LEU A 288 -19.56 27.11 4.30
N SER A 289 -19.63 28.14 3.45
CA SER A 289 -19.60 29.53 3.93
C SER A 289 -20.79 29.86 4.86
N GLY A 290 -21.94 29.20 4.69
CA GLY A 290 -23.13 29.41 5.52
C GLY A 290 -23.07 28.73 6.89
N SER A 291 -22.26 27.67 7.06
CA SER A 291 -22.15 26.92 8.31
C SER A 291 -21.22 27.58 9.34
N ASN A 292 -20.39 28.54 8.92
CA ASN A 292 -19.39 29.24 9.74
C ASN A 292 -18.32 28.32 10.36
N LYS A 293 -18.12 27.12 9.81
CA LYS A 293 -17.02 26.25 10.24
C LYS A 293 -15.73 26.54 9.48
N GLU A 294 -14.62 26.11 10.05
CA GLU A 294 -13.34 26.09 9.34
C GLU A 294 -13.33 24.96 8.29
N ALA A 295 -12.85 25.27 7.09
CA ALA A 295 -12.75 24.31 6.01
C ALA A 295 -11.68 23.26 6.33
N GLY A 296 -11.97 21.99 6.05
CA GLY A 296 -11.04 20.90 6.27
C GLY A 296 -10.91 20.46 7.73
N GLN A 297 -11.76 20.95 8.62
CA GLN A 297 -11.80 20.56 10.03
C GLN A 297 -13.08 19.78 10.33
N PHE A 298 -13.06 18.80 11.24
CA PHE A 298 -14.29 18.08 11.60
C PHE A 298 -15.26 18.98 12.39
N PRO A 299 -16.58 18.80 12.25
CA PRO A 299 -17.25 17.78 11.42
C PRO A 299 -17.23 18.11 9.92
N LEU A 300 -17.03 17.10 9.07
CA LEU A 300 -17.04 17.29 7.62
C LEU A 300 -18.49 17.29 7.09
N LEU A 301 -18.84 18.27 6.25
CA LEU A 301 -20.24 18.48 5.81
C LEU A 301 -20.79 17.38 4.89
N LEU A 302 -19.91 16.64 4.20
CA LEU A 302 -20.32 15.50 3.36
C LEU A 302 -20.33 14.16 4.11
N LEU A 303 -19.98 14.17 5.40
CA LEU A 303 -20.23 13.05 6.29
C LEU A 303 -21.57 13.25 7.01
N THR A 304 -22.23 12.14 7.32
CA THR A 304 -23.46 12.12 8.13
C THR A 304 -23.15 12.51 9.58
N GLU A 305 -24.19 12.84 10.35
CA GLU A 305 -24.04 13.10 11.79
C GLU A 305 -23.48 11.87 12.53
N GLU A 306 -23.89 10.66 12.14
CA GLU A 306 -23.39 9.40 12.70
C GLU A 306 -21.89 9.17 12.40
N GLU A 307 -21.47 9.41 11.16
CA GLU A 307 -20.05 9.29 10.77
C GLU A 307 -19.17 10.34 11.48
N ASN A 308 -19.67 11.58 11.65
CA ASN A 308 -18.96 12.61 12.41
C ASN A 308 -18.93 12.30 13.91
N LEU A 309 -19.99 11.73 14.49
CA LEU A 309 -19.97 11.24 15.86
C LEU A 309 -18.94 10.12 16.03
N GLY A 310 -18.85 9.21 15.06
CA GLY A 310 -17.84 8.15 15.04
C GLY A 310 -16.42 8.70 15.01
N HIS A 311 -16.17 9.73 14.21
CA HIS A 311 -14.91 10.47 14.22
C HIS A 311 -14.59 11.02 15.62
N ASP A 312 -15.54 11.71 16.24
CA ASP A 312 -15.32 12.33 17.55
C ASP A 312 -14.98 11.28 18.62
N ILE A 313 -15.69 10.15 18.63
CA ILE A 313 -15.40 9.03 19.55
C ILE A 313 -14.02 8.42 19.26
N PHE A 314 -13.64 8.31 17.98
CA PHE A 314 -12.37 7.72 17.54
C PHE A 314 -11.15 8.50 18.08
N TYR A 315 -11.19 9.83 18.01
CA TYR A 315 -10.11 10.71 18.45
C TYR A 315 -10.21 11.13 19.92
N GLN A 316 -11.36 10.94 20.57
CA GLN A 316 -11.50 11.23 21.99
C GLN A 316 -10.63 10.29 22.85
N SER A 317 -9.75 10.89 23.66
CA SER A 317 -8.85 10.17 24.56
C SER A 317 -9.44 10.05 25.98
N PRO A 318 -9.30 8.87 26.63
CA PRO A 318 -9.76 8.66 28.01
C PRO A 318 -8.88 9.38 29.05
N PHE A 319 -7.71 9.88 28.66
CA PHE A 319 -6.80 10.64 29.55
C PHE A 319 -6.93 12.16 29.42
N GLY A 320 -7.75 12.63 28.47
CA GLY A 320 -8.06 14.04 28.30
C GLY A 320 -9.05 14.54 29.36
N PRO A 321 -9.31 15.87 29.41
CA PRO A 321 -10.45 16.38 30.17
C PRO A 321 -11.74 15.70 29.68
N PRO A 322 -12.71 15.39 30.58
CA PRO A 322 -13.98 14.79 30.18
C PRO A 322 -14.67 15.63 29.11
N GLY A 323 -14.89 15.02 27.94
CA GLY A 323 -15.62 15.61 26.82
C GLY A 323 -17.10 15.25 26.86
N PRO A 324 -17.91 15.87 25.97
CA PRO A 324 -19.32 15.53 25.80
C PRO A 324 -19.54 14.19 25.06
N VAL A 325 -18.50 13.65 24.43
CA VAL A 325 -18.52 12.37 23.68
C VAL A 325 -17.75 11.29 24.45
N ALA A 326 -18.16 10.03 24.29
CA ALA A 326 -17.43 8.90 24.86
C ALA A 326 -16.03 8.75 24.24
N ALA A 327 -15.10 8.19 25.00
CA ALA A 327 -13.72 7.99 24.57
C ALA A 327 -13.53 6.59 23.97
N GLY A 328 -13.30 6.50 22.65
CA GLY A 328 -12.97 5.26 21.98
C GLY A 328 -11.48 4.90 22.07
N ALA A 329 -10.61 5.89 22.34
CA ALA A 329 -9.15 5.74 22.46
C ALA A 329 -8.44 5.20 21.19
N CYS A 330 -9.14 5.11 20.06
CA CYS A 330 -8.68 4.44 18.85
C CYS A 330 -7.45 5.13 18.25
N ALA A 331 -7.45 6.48 18.22
CA ALA A 331 -6.38 7.30 17.69
C ALA A 331 -5.04 7.15 18.43
N LEU A 332 -5.00 6.56 19.64
CA LEU A 332 -3.75 6.34 20.36
C LEU A 332 -2.81 5.36 19.64
N CYS A 333 -3.38 4.39 18.92
CA CYS A 333 -2.64 3.44 18.09
C CYS A 333 -2.88 3.70 16.59
N HIS A 334 -4.08 4.13 16.21
CA HIS A 334 -4.47 4.35 14.81
C HIS A 334 -4.33 5.81 14.38
N SER A 335 -3.27 6.50 14.81
CA SER A 335 -2.97 7.87 14.40
C SER A 335 -1.51 8.22 14.65
N GLY A 336 -0.98 9.14 13.85
CA GLY A 336 0.28 9.83 14.12
C GLY A 336 0.16 10.85 15.26
N PRO A 337 1.29 11.30 15.83
CA PRO A 337 1.27 12.30 16.90
C PRO A 337 0.63 13.62 16.46
N GLY A 338 -0.44 14.02 17.16
CA GLY A 338 -1.14 15.29 16.92
C GLY A 338 -2.10 15.27 15.73
N GLU A 339 -2.24 14.13 15.06
CA GLU A 339 -3.24 13.96 14.02
C GLU A 339 -4.64 13.84 14.63
N ASP A 340 -5.60 14.52 14.01
CA ASP A 340 -6.97 14.61 14.52
C ASP A 340 -8.02 14.08 13.55
N GLY A 341 -7.62 13.55 12.40
CA GLY A 341 -8.59 13.14 11.39
C GLY A 341 -8.67 14.08 10.22
N SER A 342 -8.00 15.24 10.23
CA SER A 342 -8.06 16.25 9.17
C SER A 342 -6.90 16.21 8.17
N GLU A 343 -5.92 15.32 8.32
CA GLU A 343 -4.74 15.26 7.44
C GLU A 343 -5.06 14.62 6.08
N PRO A 344 -4.79 15.28 4.93
CA PRO A 344 -5.17 14.74 3.61
C PRO A 344 -4.66 13.33 3.30
N LEU A 345 -3.49 12.96 3.83
CA LEU A 345 -2.83 11.67 3.59
C LEU A 345 -2.74 10.80 4.86
N GLN A 346 -3.65 10.98 5.82
CA GLN A 346 -3.64 10.20 7.06
C GLN A 346 -3.68 8.70 6.83
N LEU A 347 -2.84 7.94 7.53
CA LEU A 347 -2.69 6.49 7.33
C LEU A 347 -3.38 5.64 8.40
N TYR A 348 -3.84 6.24 9.49
CA TYR A 348 -4.53 5.56 10.59
C TYR A 348 -3.71 4.41 11.21
N SER A 349 -2.42 4.63 11.42
CA SER A 349 -1.49 3.70 12.07
C SER A 349 -0.33 4.48 12.68
N ASP A 350 0.06 4.10 13.89
CA ASP A 350 1.28 4.57 14.56
C ASP A 350 2.54 3.79 14.15
N HIS A 351 2.38 2.80 13.25
CA HIS A 351 3.40 1.85 12.81
C HIS A 351 4.10 1.08 13.96
N SER A 352 3.53 1.11 15.16
CA SER A 352 4.05 0.43 16.34
C SER A 352 3.46 -0.98 16.46
N TYR A 353 3.76 -1.66 17.56
CA TYR A 353 3.34 -3.03 17.82
C TYR A 353 2.52 -3.06 19.11
N HIS A 354 1.42 -3.80 19.09
CA HIS A 354 0.52 -3.89 20.24
C HIS A 354 -0.07 -5.29 20.34
N ASN A 355 -0.30 -5.73 21.57
CA ASN A 355 -1.10 -6.92 21.84
C ASN A 355 -2.45 -6.50 22.41
N ILE A 356 -3.50 -6.48 21.60
CA ILE A 356 -4.86 -6.11 22.05
C ILE A 356 -5.59 -7.25 22.78
N GLY A 357 -4.94 -8.40 22.94
CA GLY A 357 -5.49 -9.58 23.59
C GLY A 357 -6.46 -10.37 22.72
N VAL A 358 -6.22 -10.42 21.40
CA VAL A 358 -7.03 -11.22 20.46
C VAL A 358 -7.08 -12.68 20.93
N PRO A 359 -8.26 -13.32 20.93
CA PRO A 359 -8.38 -14.75 21.19
C PRO A 359 -7.56 -15.60 20.22
N HIS A 360 -7.17 -16.80 20.66
CA HIS A 360 -6.63 -17.80 19.76
C HIS A 360 -7.67 -18.24 18.72
N ASN A 361 -7.28 -18.31 17.45
CA ASN A 361 -8.11 -18.88 16.39
C ASN A 361 -7.84 -20.38 16.22
N PRO A 362 -8.78 -21.27 16.60
CA PRO A 362 -8.57 -22.73 16.55
C PRO A 362 -8.40 -23.26 15.12
N HIS A 363 -8.76 -22.48 14.09
CA HIS A 363 -8.67 -22.90 12.70
C HIS A 363 -7.31 -22.59 12.04
N ILE A 364 -6.40 -21.87 12.71
CA ILE A 364 -5.07 -21.59 12.16
C ILE A 364 -4.12 -22.76 12.47
N PRO A 365 -3.48 -23.35 11.44
CA PRO A 365 -2.44 -24.35 11.67
C PRO A 365 -1.17 -23.72 12.27
N ASN A 366 -0.49 -24.44 13.16
CA ASN A 366 0.78 -24.03 13.79
C ASN A 366 0.70 -22.75 14.65
N ALA A 367 -0.47 -22.45 15.20
CA ALA A 367 -0.63 -21.42 16.23
C ALA A 367 -0.12 -21.92 17.61
N PRO A 368 0.24 -21.02 18.55
CA PRO A 368 0.07 -19.57 18.48
C PRO A 368 1.18 -18.84 17.69
N ASP A 369 0.83 -17.71 17.05
CA ASP A 369 1.79 -16.82 16.39
C ASP A 369 2.32 -15.78 17.39
N PRO A 370 3.60 -15.84 17.78
CA PRO A 370 4.11 -14.95 18.82
C PRO A 370 4.34 -13.51 18.32
N GLY A 371 4.05 -13.21 17.05
CA GLY A 371 4.08 -11.85 16.51
C GLY A 371 5.51 -11.29 16.47
N LEU A 372 5.70 -10.10 17.03
CA LEU A 372 6.95 -9.34 17.02
C LEU A 372 8.15 -10.15 17.52
N SER A 373 7.99 -11.08 18.46
CA SER A 373 9.11 -11.86 18.99
C SER A 373 9.68 -12.89 18.00
N ASN A 374 9.03 -13.13 16.86
CA ASN A 374 9.65 -13.84 15.73
C ASN A 374 10.72 -13.00 15.03
N HIS A 375 10.63 -11.67 15.15
CA HIS A 375 11.54 -10.72 14.53
C HIS A 375 12.51 -10.12 15.56
N LEU A 376 12.01 -9.50 16.63
CA LEU A 376 12.81 -8.91 17.70
C LEU A 376 13.04 -9.95 18.79
N LEU A 377 14.24 -10.52 18.85
CA LEU A 377 14.52 -11.76 19.60
C LEU A 377 14.37 -11.62 21.12
N ASP A 378 14.45 -10.40 21.64
CA ASP A 378 14.27 -10.09 23.06
C ASP A 378 12.85 -9.60 23.41
N ALA A 379 11.93 -9.54 22.43
CA ALA A 379 10.55 -9.12 22.67
C ALA A 379 9.73 -10.23 23.33
N LEU A 380 8.76 -9.84 24.15
CA LEU A 380 7.73 -10.74 24.63
C LEU A 380 6.73 -11.07 23.50
N PRO A 381 6.11 -12.26 23.50
CA PRO A 381 5.21 -12.67 22.43
C PRO A 381 3.86 -11.95 22.50
N GLY A 382 3.17 -11.87 21.37
CA GLY A 382 1.81 -11.33 21.24
C GLY A 382 1.69 -10.00 20.49
N PRO A 383 2.61 -9.03 20.63
CA PRO A 383 2.51 -7.78 19.88
C PRO A 383 2.58 -8.00 18.37
N VAL A 384 1.66 -7.41 17.63
CA VAL A 384 1.68 -7.35 16.16
C VAL A 384 1.56 -5.90 15.71
N ARG A 385 2.04 -5.60 14.50
CA ARG A 385 2.03 -4.24 13.96
C ARG A 385 0.60 -3.70 13.87
N THR A 386 0.40 -2.43 14.23
CA THR A 386 -0.87 -1.71 13.99
C THR A 386 -1.11 -1.60 12.48
N PRO A 387 -2.14 -2.27 11.91
CA PRO A 387 -2.46 -2.10 10.50
C PRO A 387 -3.08 -0.71 10.26
N THR A 388 -2.98 -0.20 9.03
CA THR A 388 -3.81 0.94 8.58
C THR A 388 -5.29 0.57 8.69
N LEU A 389 -6.14 1.55 9.02
CA LEU A 389 -7.59 1.37 8.96
C LEU A 389 -8.19 1.62 7.58
N ARG A 390 -7.43 2.17 6.63
CA ARG A 390 -7.90 2.36 5.25
C ARG A 390 -8.28 1.03 4.64
N ASN A 391 -9.41 1.00 3.94
CA ASN A 391 -9.97 -0.19 3.30
C ASN A 391 -10.29 -1.38 4.24
N THR A 392 -10.33 -1.18 5.57
CA THR A 392 -10.58 -2.26 6.53
C THR A 392 -11.89 -2.98 6.25
N SER A 393 -12.97 -2.24 6.00
CA SER A 393 -14.29 -2.79 5.69
C SER A 393 -14.58 -2.86 4.18
N LYS A 394 -13.61 -2.56 3.32
CA LYS A 394 -13.80 -2.59 1.86
C LYS A 394 -14.19 -3.99 1.38
N GLY A 395 -15.27 -4.05 0.60
CA GLY A 395 -15.88 -5.28 0.11
C GLY A 395 -16.78 -5.99 1.12
N ALA A 396 -16.68 -5.71 2.44
CA ALA A 396 -17.47 -6.38 3.46
C ALA A 396 -18.97 -6.15 3.23
N GLN A 397 -19.71 -7.22 3.04
CA GLN A 397 -21.14 -7.17 2.80
C GLN A 397 -21.80 -8.38 3.47
N PRO A 398 -22.63 -8.16 4.52
CA PRO A 398 -23.31 -9.25 5.21
C PRO A 398 -24.07 -10.16 4.24
N GLY A 399 -23.82 -11.47 4.32
CA GLY A 399 -24.45 -12.48 3.47
C GLY A 399 -23.94 -12.55 2.02
N VAL A 400 -22.98 -11.70 1.64
CA VAL A 400 -22.35 -11.70 0.29
C VAL A 400 -20.86 -11.99 0.39
N PHE A 401 -20.13 -11.28 1.24
CA PHE A 401 -18.70 -11.44 1.44
C PHE A 401 -18.31 -11.25 2.90
N THR A 402 -17.81 -12.33 3.51
CA THR A 402 -17.26 -12.35 4.87
C THR A 402 -15.79 -11.97 4.84
N LYS A 403 -15.41 -10.97 5.64
CA LYS A 403 -14.00 -10.63 5.93
C LYS A 403 -13.54 -11.31 7.21
N ALA A 404 -12.23 -11.31 7.41
CA ALA A 404 -11.61 -11.68 8.68
C ALA A 404 -10.76 -10.50 9.16
N TYR A 405 -10.72 -10.23 10.47
CA TYR A 405 -10.00 -9.09 11.04
C TYR A 405 -8.93 -9.54 12.04
N THR A 406 -7.96 -8.66 12.30
CA THR A 406 -6.73 -8.93 13.09
C THR A 406 -5.76 -9.91 12.41
N HIS A 407 -4.59 -10.12 13.03
CA HIS A 407 -3.51 -10.96 12.47
C HIS A 407 -3.90 -12.43 12.30
N ASN A 408 -4.80 -12.93 13.16
CA ASN A 408 -5.25 -14.31 13.18
C ASN A 408 -6.70 -14.47 12.70
N GLY A 409 -7.33 -13.40 12.20
CA GLY A 409 -8.64 -13.49 11.56
C GLY A 409 -9.78 -14.02 12.45
N TRP A 410 -9.66 -13.99 13.78
CA TRP A 410 -10.68 -14.57 14.67
C TRP A 410 -12.05 -13.90 14.49
N PHE A 411 -12.07 -12.57 14.37
CA PHE A 411 -13.27 -11.76 14.14
C PHE A 411 -13.70 -11.78 12.67
N LYS A 412 -15.01 -11.86 12.38
CA LYS A 412 -15.59 -11.90 11.03
C LYS A 412 -16.37 -10.64 10.66
N SER A 413 -16.52 -9.71 11.59
CA SER A 413 -17.19 -8.41 11.37
C SER A 413 -16.48 -7.28 12.10
N LEU A 414 -16.59 -6.06 11.56
CA LEU A 414 -16.01 -4.87 12.17
C LEU A 414 -16.76 -4.52 13.46
N GLU A 415 -18.08 -4.73 13.46
CA GLU A 415 -18.98 -4.58 14.60
C GLU A 415 -18.53 -5.44 15.78
N THR A 416 -18.21 -6.72 15.54
CA THR A 416 -17.75 -7.61 16.61
C THR A 416 -16.37 -7.21 17.13
N LEU A 417 -15.48 -6.75 16.25
CA LEU A 417 -14.17 -6.24 16.66
C LEU A 417 -14.29 -4.96 17.51
N VAL A 418 -15.12 -4.00 17.10
CA VAL A 418 -15.40 -2.78 17.89
C VAL A 418 -16.04 -3.13 19.23
N HIS A 419 -17.01 -4.05 19.24
CA HIS A 419 -17.63 -4.52 20.48
C HIS A 419 -16.64 -5.23 21.41
N PHE A 420 -15.67 -5.96 20.85
CA PHE A 420 -14.57 -6.54 21.61
C PHE A 420 -13.69 -5.45 22.24
N TYR A 421 -13.29 -4.41 21.49
CA TYR A 421 -12.57 -3.26 22.05
C TYR A 421 -13.36 -2.59 23.19
N ASN A 422 -14.68 -2.49 23.08
CA ASN A 422 -15.51 -1.90 24.12
C ASN A 422 -15.60 -2.78 25.39
N THR A 423 -15.72 -4.10 25.22
CA THR A 423 -16.23 -4.98 26.30
C THR A 423 -15.32 -6.14 26.75
N ARG A 424 -14.13 -6.31 26.15
CA ARG A 424 -13.18 -7.42 26.43
C ARG A 424 -12.98 -7.75 27.92
N ASP A 425 -12.88 -6.73 28.77
CA ASP A 425 -12.52 -6.85 30.18
C ASP A 425 -13.72 -6.83 31.13
N VAL A 426 -14.93 -6.57 30.62
CA VAL A 426 -16.19 -6.60 31.41
C VAL A 426 -17.04 -7.83 31.15
N LYS A 427 -16.90 -8.49 29.99
CA LYS A 427 -17.60 -9.75 29.75
C LYS A 427 -16.98 -10.90 30.51
N VAL A 428 -17.81 -11.91 30.78
CA VAL A 428 -17.34 -13.19 31.31
C VAL A 428 -16.43 -13.88 30.29
N ARG A 429 -15.42 -14.60 30.79
CA ARG A 429 -14.59 -15.45 29.95
C ARG A 429 -15.36 -16.69 29.51
N CYS A 430 -15.31 -17.04 28.22
CA CYS A 430 -16.06 -18.19 27.70
C CYS A 430 -15.69 -19.50 28.42
N GLU A 431 -14.44 -19.63 28.85
CA GLU A 431 -13.94 -20.77 29.61
C GLU A 431 -14.65 -20.97 30.95
N ALA A 432 -15.14 -19.89 31.58
CA ALA A 432 -15.91 -19.97 32.82
C ALA A 432 -17.34 -20.50 32.62
N LEU A 433 -17.82 -20.54 31.37
CA LEU A 433 -19.13 -21.07 31.01
C LEU A 433 -19.08 -22.56 30.62
N ILE A 434 -17.89 -23.17 30.61
CA ILE A 434 -17.68 -24.59 30.30
C ILE A 434 -17.68 -25.41 31.61
N PRO A 435 -18.37 -26.56 31.71
CA PRO A 435 -19.22 -27.18 30.69
C PRO A 435 -20.71 -26.78 30.78
N GLU A 436 -21.07 -25.84 31.66
CA GLU A 436 -22.46 -25.58 32.06
C GLU A 436 -23.32 -25.04 30.92
N THR A 437 -22.87 -23.96 30.28
CA THR A 437 -23.58 -23.32 29.15
C THR A 437 -22.94 -23.70 27.82
N ILE A 438 -21.62 -23.81 27.78
CA ILE A 438 -20.87 -24.23 26.59
C ILE A 438 -20.38 -25.67 26.82
N PRO A 439 -20.72 -26.64 25.94
CA PRO A 439 -20.27 -28.01 26.08
C PRO A 439 -18.73 -28.14 26.09
N GLU A 440 -18.21 -29.06 26.89
CA GLU A 440 -16.78 -29.38 26.91
C GLU A 440 -16.28 -29.80 25.52
N GLY A 441 -15.10 -29.31 25.12
CA GLY A 441 -14.51 -29.57 23.81
C GLY A 441 -15.05 -28.72 22.66
N THR A 442 -15.95 -27.76 22.93
CA THR A 442 -16.41 -26.80 21.92
C THR A 442 -15.28 -25.86 21.51
N GLU A 443 -15.03 -25.72 20.20
CA GLU A 443 -14.11 -24.72 19.66
C GLU A 443 -14.67 -23.32 19.88
N LEU A 444 -13.90 -22.46 20.55
CA LEU A 444 -14.30 -21.10 20.91
C LEU A 444 -14.16 -20.14 19.71
N THR A 445 -15.05 -20.31 18.74
CA THR A 445 -15.19 -19.43 17.57
C THR A 445 -15.93 -18.13 17.91
N GLU A 446 -15.88 -17.14 17.02
CA GLU A 446 -16.65 -15.89 17.16
C GLU A 446 -18.16 -16.17 17.34
N ALA A 447 -18.72 -17.09 16.56
CA ALA A 447 -20.13 -17.46 16.66
C ALA A 447 -20.50 -18.03 18.04
N VAL A 448 -19.61 -18.85 18.64
CA VAL A 448 -19.80 -19.38 19.99
C VAL A 448 -19.72 -18.29 21.04
N ALA A 449 -18.75 -17.39 20.93
CA ALA A 449 -18.57 -16.26 21.84
C ALA A 449 -19.80 -15.33 21.84
N LEU A 450 -20.28 -14.95 20.67
CA LEU A 450 -21.47 -14.11 20.49
C LEU A 450 -22.74 -14.80 21.02
N ALA A 451 -22.93 -16.09 20.75
CA ALA A 451 -24.10 -16.84 21.21
C ALA A 451 -24.19 -16.98 22.74
N ASN A 452 -23.07 -16.83 23.44
CA ASN A 452 -22.96 -17.00 24.90
C ASN A 452 -22.61 -15.70 25.63
N ASP A 453 -22.61 -14.57 24.93
CA ASP A 453 -22.28 -13.25 25.49
C ASP A 453 -20.96 -13.24 26.28
N CYS A 454 -19.92 -13.86 25.72
CA CYS A 454 -18.62 -14.04 26.37
C CYS A 454 -17.46 -13.69 25.43
N TRP A 455 -16.26 -13.53 25.98
CA TRP A 455 -15.02 -13.48 25.19
C TRP A 455 -14.05 -14.58 25.64
N PRO A 456 -13.37 -15.30 24.73
CA PRO A 456 -12.31 -16.21 25.14
C PRO A 456 -11.15 -15.46 25.80
N SER A 457 -10.26 -16.22 26.44
CA SER A 457 -9.00 -15.67 26.95
C SER A 457 -8.10 -15.21 25.80
N PRO A 458 -7.31 -14.13 25.99
CA PRO A 458 -6.29 -13.73 25.03
C PRO A 458 -5.32 -14.86 24.71
N GLU A 459 -4.82 -14.92 23.47
CA GLU A 459 -3.77 -15.87 23.07
C GLU A 459 -2.47 -15.66 23.86
N PHE A 460 -2.13 -14.41 24.15
CA PHE A 460 -1.01 -14.01 25.01
C PHE A 460 -1.50 -13.02 26.08
N PRO A 461 -1.97 -13.50 27.25
CA PRO A 461 -2.57 -12.64 28.26
C PRO A 461 -1.55 -11.76 29.00
N ASP A 462 -0.33 -12.25 29.22
CA ASP A 462 0.70 -11.56 30.03
C ASP A 462 1.22 -10.27 29.40
N THR A 463 1.07 -10.12 28.08
CA THR A 463 1.52 -8.97 27.30
C THR A 463 0.36 -8.15 26.73
N ALA A 464 -0.88 -8.55 27.00
CA ALA A 464 -2.04 -7.87 26.47
C ALA A 464 -2.16 -6.46 27.10
N VAL A 465 -2.37 -5.45 26.25
CA VAL A 465 -2.68 -4.09 26.67
C VAL A 465 -3.97 -4.13 27.48
N GLY A 466 -3.89 -3.72 28.74
CA GLY A 466 -5.02 -3.63 29.66
C GLY A 466 -5.31 -2.19 30.10
N GLY A 467 -6.34 -2.02 30.94
CA GLY A 467 -6.62 -0.75 31.62
C GLY A 467 -7.66 0.12 30.90
N PRO A 468 -7.64 1.46 31.07
CA PRO A 468 -8.67 2.37 30.54
C PRO A 468 -8.61 2.59 29.02
N LEU A 469 -7.72 1.87 28.34
CA LEU A 469 -7.43 2.03 26.91
C LEU A 469 -8.31 1.17 26.01
N LEU A 470 -8.65 -0.03 26.46
CA LEU A 470 -9.52 -0.96 25.76
C LEU A 470 -10.04 -2.03 26.73
N GLY A 471 -11.19 -2.60 26.40
CA GLY A 471 -11.85 -3.68 27.11
C GLY A 471 -12.94 -3.25 28.10
N ASN A 472 -13.01 -1.97 28.46
CA ASN A 472 -14.11 -1.38 29.23
C ASN A 472 -14.28 0.09 28.84
N LEU A 473 -14.61 0.35 27.58
CA LEU A 473 -14.74 1.72 27.07
C LEU A 473 -16.06 2.37 27.48
N GLY A 474 -17.07 1.56 27.83
CA GLY A 474 -18.39 2.04 28.26
C GLY A 474 -19.24 2.62 27.14
N LEU A 475 -18.90 2.31 25.88
CA LEU A 475 -19.65 2.75 24.71
C LEU A 475 -21.03 2.08 24.69
N THR A 476 -22.03 2.85 24.30
CA THR A 476 -23.36 2.36 23.95
C THR A 476 -23.37 1.72 22.56
N SER A 477 -24.41 0.95 22.23
CA SER A 477 -24.54 0.35 20.90
C SER A 477 -24.60 1.38 19.76
N ASP A 478 -25.20 2.56 20.01
CA ASP A 478 -25.25 3.64 19.02
C ASP A 478 -23.86 4.27 18.80
N GLU A 479 -23.04 4.36 19.85
CA GLU A 479 -21.65 4.83 19.75
C GLU A 479 -20.73 3.81 19.07
N GLU A 480 -20.92 2.51 19.32
CA GLU A 480 -20.25 1.44 18.56
C GLU A 480 -20.62 1.51 17.07
N ALA A 481 -21.90 1.71 16.76
CA ALA A 481 -22.37 1.87 15.39
C ALA A 481 -21.77 3.12 14.70
N ALA A 482 -21.71 4.25 15.42
CA ALA A 482 -21.07 5.46 14.92
C ALA A 482 -19.58 5.24 14.58
N LEU A 483 -18.82 4.56 15.45
CA LEU A 483 -17.44 4.18 15.18
C LEU A 483 -17.31 3.32 13.90
N VAL A 484 -18.17 2.32 13.76
CA VAL A 484 -18.21 1.46 12.57
C VAL A 484 -18.52 2.31 11.32
N ALA A 485 -19.50 3.20 11.39
CA ALA A 485 -19.87 4.12 10.31
C ALA A 485 -18.69 5.00 9.87
N TYR A 486 -17.96 5.58 10.84
CA TYR A 486 -16.76 6.36 10.53
C TYR A 486 -15.69 5.52 9.84
N ILE A 487 -15.39 4.32 10.32
CA ILE A 487 -14.39 3.43 9.68
C ILE A 487 -14.81 3.04 8.26
N HIS A 488 -16.11 2.89 7.98
CA HIS A 488 -16.59 2.66 6.61
C HIS A 488 -16.29 3.82 5.66
N THR A 489 -16.18 5.06 6.16
CA THR A 489 -15.80 6.22 5.34
C THR A 489 -14.37 6.16 4.84
N LEU A 490 -13.52 5.28 5.40
CA LEU A 490 -12.10 5.10 5.07
C LEU A 490 -11.86 4.07 3.94
N ASN A 491 -12.92 3.58 3.31
CA ASN A 491 -12.82 2.72 2.14
C ASN A 491 -12.69 3.57 0.88
N ASP A 492 -11.62 3.34 0.12
CA ASP A 492 -11.41 3.96 -1.18
C ASP A 492 -12.53 3.61 -2.15
N ALA A 493 -12.97 4.61 -2.91
CA ALA A 493 -13.83 4.40 -4.07
C ALA A 493 -13.10 3.65 -5.20
N HIS A 494 -11.79 3.85 -5.35
CA HIS A 494 -10.95 3.19 -6.34
C HIS A 494 -10.53 1.77 -5.94
N SER A 495 -10.61 0.81 -6.85
CA SER A 495 -10.03 -0.53 -6.69
C SER A 495 -9.12 -0.84 -7.87
N ALA A 496 -7.90 -1.28 -7.58
CA ALA A 496 -6.98 -1.72 -8.62
C ALA A 496 -7.57 -2.86 -9.46
N GLU A 497 -7.41 -2.75 -10.77
CA GLU A 497 -7.84 -3.76 -11.73
C GLU A 497 -6.63 -4.49 -12.32
N PRO A 498 -6.78 -5.76 -12.77
CA PRO A 498 -5.73 -6.47 -13.47
C PRO A 498 -5.21 -5.65 -14.67
N PRO A 499 -3.89 -5.67 -14.94
CA PRO A 499 -3.33 -4.92 -16.05
C PRO A 499 -3.86 -5.43 -17.38
N VAL A 500 -4.12 -4.52 -18.31
CA VAL A 500 -4.56 -4.86 -19.67
C VAL A 500 -3.43 -5.59 -20.39
N LEU A 501 -3.73 -6.76 -20.99
CA LEU A 501 -2.76 -7.51 -21.79
C LEU A 501 -2.30 -6.67 -23.01
N LEU A 502 -1.00 -6.53 -23.19
CA LEU A 502 -0.40 -5.91 -24.38
C LEU A 502 -0.52 -6.87 -25.58
N ASP A 503 -1.26 -6.51 -26.63
CA ASP A 503 -1.49 -7.36 -27.81
C ASP A 503 -0.26 -7.42 -28.76
N GLU A 504 0.35 -8.60 -28.90
CA GLU A 504 1.51 -8.90 -29.77
C GLU A 504 1.24 -8.70 -31.29
N SER A 505 -0.02 -8.68 -31.74
CA SER A 505 -0.36 -8.76 -33.17
C SER A 505 -0.20 -7.45 -33.97
N ASN A 506 0.09 -6.32 -33.30
CA ASN A 506 0.18 -4.97 -33.90
C ASN A 506 1.61 -4.49 -34.25
N ILE A 507 2.63 -5.36 -34.15
CA ILE A 507 4.05 -5.01 -34.30
C ILE A 507 4.48 -4.66 -35.75
N ARG A 508 3.63 -4.86 -36.78
CA ARG A 508 4.03 -4.76 -38.21
C ARG A 508 3.48 -3.60 -39.07
N ALA A 509 2.80 -2.57 -38.54
CA ALA A 509 2.18 -1.57 -39.42
C ALA A 509 2.24 -0.08 -38.99
N ARG A 510 3.35 0.56 -39.41
CA ARG A 510 3.50 1.96 -39.92
C ARG A 510 3.35 3.18 -38.97
N ARG A 511 4.52 3.82 -38.75
CA ARG A 511 4.93 5.23 -39.04
C ARG A 511 4.01 6.39 -38.55
N ILE A 512 4.50 7.24 -37.63
CA ILE A 512 5.24 8.50 -37.91
C ILE A 512 5.81 9.10 -36.60
N PHE A 513 7.12 9.34 -36.64
CA PHE A 513 7.96 10.19 -35.79
C PHE A 513 7.98 11.62 -36.34
N THR A 514 7.90 12.66 -35.50
CA THR A 514 8.72 13.91 -35.57
C THR A 514 8.45 14.68 -34.27
N ILE A 515 9.42 14.91 -33.38
CA ILE A 515 10.17 16.16 -33.17
C ILE A 515 11.30 15.83 -32.17
N PHE A 516 12.47 16.45 -32.34
CA PHE A 516 13.73 16.33 -31.57
C PHE A 516 14.77 15.35 -32.13
N GLN A 517 15.46 15.79 -33.19
CA GLN A 517 16.82 15.33 -33.51
C GLN A 517 17.82 16.35 -32.95
N MET A 518 18.80 15.89 -32.15
CA MET A 518 20.17 15.71 -32.62
C MET A 518 21.01 14.89 -31.62
N ARG A 519 21.38 13.68 -32.09
CA ARG A 519 22.46 12.78 -31.65
C ARG A 519 22.19 11.82 -30.46
N LYS A 520 21.84 10.58 -30.85
CA LYS A 520 22.10 9.27 -30.20
C LYS A 520 21.16 8.80 -29.08
N TRP A 521 19.87 8.71 -29.37
CA TRP A 521 18.98 7.71 -28.76
C TRP A 521 18.16 7.08 -29.88
N GLU A 522 18.76 6.10 -30.56
CA GLU A 522 18.19 5.43 -31.75
C GLU A 522 17.67 4.03 -31.38
N GLN A 523 16.56 3.92 -30.63
CA GLN A 523 15.57 2.81 -30.70
C GLN A 523 14.59 2.84 -29.49
N ASP A 524 13.50 3.61 -29.62
CA ASP A 524 12.26 3.29 -28.90
C ASP A 524 11.61 2.04 -29.54
N VAL A 525 10.95 1.24 -28.72
CA VAL A 525 10.40 -0.10 -28.94
C VAL A 525 9.67 -0.30 -30.29
N CYS A 526 10.43 -0.65 -31.34
CA CYS A 526 10.11 -1.65 -32.38
C CYS A 526 11.27 -1.76 -33.39
N VAL A 527 11.62 -3.02 -33.70
CA VAL A 527 12.51 -3.56 -34.76
C VAL A 527 13.87 -4.10 -34.30
N ILE A 528 13.96 -5.44 -34.25
CA ILE A 528 15.16 -6.22 -34.60
C ILE A 528 14.74 -7.35 -35.56
N GLY A 529 15.32 -7.39 -36.77
CA GLY A 529 15.42 -8.58 -37.64
C GLY A 529 14.68 -8.56 -39.01
N GLU A 530 15.41 -8.32 -40.11
CA GLU A 530 14.92 -8.42 -41.51
C GLU A 530 15.27 -9.74 -42.23
N ALA A 531 14.55 -9.97 -43.35
CA ALA A 531 14.70 -10.93 -44.46
C ALA A 531 14.05 -12.33 -44.27
N THR A 532 12.95 -12.70 -44.95
CA THR A 532 12.80 -12.80 -46.43
C THR A 532 11.32 -12.90 -46.90
N ALA A 533 11.00 -12.15 -47.97
CA ALA A 533 10.08 -12.38 -49.11
C ALA A 533 8.55 -12.72 -48.98
N SER A 534 7.75 -11.73 -49.43
CA SER A 534 6.68 -11.78 -50.48
C SER A 534 5.19 -12.10 -50.19
N THR A 535 4.37 -11.10 -50.58
CA THR A 535 3.04 -11.09 -51.23
C THR A 535 1.70 -11.33 -50.50
N GLN A 536 0.82 -10.34 -50.75
CA GLN A 536 -0.65 -10.27 -50.75
C GLN A 536 -1.41 -9.83 -49.49
N ALA A 537 -2.24 -8.83 -49.71
CA ALA A 537 -2.97 -8.01 -48.75
C ALA A 537 -4.41 -8.51 -48.57
N ALA A 538 -4.93 -8.44 -47.34
CA ALA A 538 -6.36 -8.36 -47.06
C ALA A 538 -6.63 -7.48 -45.83
N ARG A 539 -7.72 -6.71 -45.92
CA ARG A 539 -8.15 -5.61 -45.05
C ARG A 539 -8.76 -6.10 -43.74
N TYR A 540 -8.29 -5.63 -42.58
CA TYR A 540 -9.10 -5.47 -41.36
C TYR A 540 -8.66 -4.23 -40.57
N SER A 541 -9.65 -3.68 -39.86
CA SER A 541 -9.73 -2.38 -39.17
C SER A 541 -8.58 -2.09 -38.18
N ARG A 542 -8.06 -0.86 -38.21
CA ARG A 542 -6.98 -0.32 -37.37
C ARG A 542 -7.54 0.43 -36.15
N ARG A 543 -6.97 0.21 -34.95
CA ARG A 543 -6.75 1.18 -33.83
C ARG A 543 -5.75 0.56 -32.81
N PRO A 544 -4.97 1.38 -32.06
CA PRO A 544 -3.50 1.28 -32.03
C PRO A 544 -2.88 1.01 -30.64
N CYS A 545 -1.57 0.74 -30.62
CA CYS A 545 -0.72 0.70 -29.43
C CYS A 545 -0.86 1.98 -28.55
N LEU A 546 -0.67 1.85 -27.24
CA LEU A 546 -0.72 2.95 -26.26
C LEU A 546 0.47 3.92 -26.47
N PRO A 547 0.25 5.20 -26.82
CA PRO A 547 1.28 6.24 -26.74
C PRO A 547 1.76 6.44 -25.31
N LEU A 548 2.92 7.08 -25.11
CA LEU A 548 3.45 7.45 -23.79
C LEU A 548 2.41 8.15 -22.90
N SER A 549 1.58 9.02 -23.48
CA SER A 549 0.46 9.65 -22.76
C SER A 549 -0.54 8.63 -22.21
N GLN A 550 -0.80 7.55 -22.94
CA GLN A 550 -1.66 6.47 -22.47
C GLN A 550 -0.94 5.51 -21.50
N LEU A 551 0.39 5.45 -21.47
CA LEU A 551 1.14 4.77 -20.41
C LEU A 551 1.02 5.54 -19.09
N ILE A 552 1.12 6.88 -19.16
CA ILE A 552 0.92 7.81 -18.05
C ILE A 552 -0.52 7.68 -17.51
N GLU A 553 -1.52 7.69 -18.39
CA GLU A 553 -2.94 7.53 -18.02
C GLU A 553 -3.26 6.16 -17.38
N LEU A 554 -2.49 5.10 -17.61
CA LEU A 554 -2.81 3.74 -17.11
C LEU A 554 -2.60 3.53 -15.61
N LEU A 555 -1.79 4.39 -14.99
CA LEU A 555 -1.56 4.40 -13.55
C LEU A 555 -2.22 5.61 -12.87
N GLU A 556 -2.87 6.49 -13.66
CA GLU A 556 -3.58 7.70 -13.23
C GLU A 556 -2.73 8.66 -12.36
N GLU A 557 -1.39 8.68 -12.52
CA GLU A 557 -0.44 9.35 -11.62
C GLU A 557 -0.33 10.88 -11.78
N ASP A 558 -1.39 11.56 -12.22
CA ASP A 558 -1.25 12.93 -12.72
C ASP A 558 -0.87 13.96 -11.62
N ASP A 559 -0.73 13.60 -10.33
CA ASP A 559 -0.40 14.59 -9.27
C ASP A 559 0.36 14.10 -7.98
N TRP A 560 1.11 12.99 -7.97
CA TRP A 560 1.73 12.48 -6.72
C TRP A 560 3.12 11.82 -6.96
N LEU A 561 4.28 12.09 -6.34
CA LEU A 561 4.78 12.72 -5.09
C LEU A 561 5.83 13.80 -5.39
N MET A 562 5.43 15.08 -5.45
CA MET A 562 6.38 16.22 -5.46
C MET A 562 5.93 17.32 -4.46
N GLN A 563 5.26 16.94 -3.37
CA GLN A 563 4.99 17.82 -2.22
C GLN A 563 5.54 17.23 -0.93
#